data_AF-M7PCG1-F1
#
_entry.id   AF-M7PCG1-F1
#
_cell.length_a   1.000
_cell.length_b   1.000
_cell.length_c   1.000
_cell.angle_alpha   90.00
_cell.angle_beta   90.00
_cell.angle_gamma   90.00
#
_symmetry.space_group_name_H-M   'P 1'
#
loop_
_entity.id
_entity.type
_entity.pdbx_description
1 polymer ?
#
loop_
_entity_poly.entity_id
_entity_poly.type
_entity_poly.pdbx_seq_one_letter_code
_entity_poly.pdbx_strand_id
1 'polypeptide(L)'
;MENPEGLSILYGMSLATIEMKRGHAICIKFKKGLDSLSGYLWNIDPSSGTVFVFDTDQKESTVMYVVMSDSIYSITFLNDKEPLPTDYMDAYMNLEDETE
;
A
#
# COMPACT_ATOMS: atom_id res chain seq x y z
N MET A 1 -24.19 -13.46 -7.59
CA MET A 1 -23.22 -14.43 -8.12
C MET A 1 -22.15 -14.59 -7.06
N GLU A 2 -22.16 -15.72 -6.38
CA GLU A 2 -21.18 -16.05 -5.34
C GLU A 2 -19.91 -16.56 -6.03
N ASN A 3 -18.75 -16.09 -5.57
CA ASN A 3 -17.45 -16.45 -6.10
C ASN A 3 -17.19 -17.94 -5.79
N PRO A 4 -16.93 -18.83 -6.78
CA PRO A 4 -16.82 -20.28 -6.56
C PRO A 4 -15.62 -20.70 -5.70
N GLU A 5 -14.73 -19.76 -5.42
CA GLU A 5 -13.65 -19.88 -4.45
C GLU A 5 -13.77 -18.63 -3.58
N GLY A 6 -13.77 -18.77 -2.25
CA GLY A 6 -13.87 -17.65 -1.30
C GLY A 6 -12.68 -16.68 -1.31
N LEU A 7 -12.07 -16.46 -2.48
CA LEU A 7 -11.04 -15.47 -2.72
C LEU A 7 -11.64 -14.08 -2.55
N SER A 8 -11.33 -13.46 -1.41
CA SER A 8 -11.51 -12.03 -1.22
C SER A 8 -10.67 -11.29 -2.26
N ILE A 9 -11.34 -10.57 -3.15
CA ILE A 9 -10.70 -9.74 -4.17
C ILE A 9 -10.70 -8.30 -3.65
N LEU A 10 -9.54 -7.80 -3.25
CA LEU A 10 -9.36 -6.43 -2.79
C LEU A 10 -8.78 -5.60 -3.93
N TYR A 11 -9.53 -4.58 -4.37
CA TYR A 11 -9.12 -3.70 -5.47
C TYR A 11 -8.76 -4.44 -6.77
N GLY A 12 -9.41 -5.58 -7.03
CA GLY A 12 -9.11 -6.43 -8.20
C GLY A 12 -7.93 -7.39 -8.01
N MET A 13 -7.37 -7.50 -6.80
CA MET A 13 -6.23 -8.36 -6.49
C MET A 13 -6.59 -9.47 -5.50
N SER A 14 -5.92 -10.62 -5.65
CA SER A 14 -5.94 -11.68 -4.63
C SER A 14 -4.97 -11.35 -3.49
N LEU A 15 -5.12 -12.01 -2.33
CA LEU A 15 -4.16 -11.88 -1.22
C LEU A 15 -2.73 -12.27 -1.62
N ALA A 16 -2.57 -13.34 -2.42
CA ALA A 16 -1.27 -13.75 -2.94
C ALA A 16 -0.65 -12.68 -3.85
N THR A 17 -1.47 -12.01 -4.66
CA THR A 17 -1.03 -10.89 -5.50
C THR A 17 -0.58 -9.71 -4.67
N ILE A 18 -1.33 -9.37 -3.62
CA ILE A 18 -0.96 -8.27 -2.70
C ILE A 18 0.39 -8.56 -2.07
N GLU A 19 0.59 -9.78 -1.57
CA GLU A 19 1.82 -10.16 -0.88
C GLU A 19 3.04 -10.14 -1.84
N MET A 20 2.89 -10.68 -3.05
CA MET A 20 3.91 -10.57 -4.10
C MET A 20 4.21 -9.13 -4.54
N LYS A 21 3.29 -8.20 -4.29
CA LYS A 21 3.37 -6.81 -4.77
C LYS A 21 3.78 -5.82 -3.69
N ARG A 22 4.04 -6.27 -2.45
CA ARG A 22 4.70 -5.42 -1.46
C ARG A 22 6.00 -4.87 -2.03
N GLY A 23 6.32 -3.64 -1.63
CA GLY A 23 7.48 -2.90 -2.10
C GLY A 23 7.35 -2.33 -3.51
N HIS A 24 6.33 -2.68 -4.29
CA HIS A 24 6.15 -2.09 -5.62
C HIS A 24 5.52 -0.70 -5.51
N ALA A 25 5.91 0.19 -6.42
CA ALA A 25 5.32 1.52 -6.52
C ALA A 25 3.85 1.40 -6.95
N ILE A 26 2.99 2.20 -6.32
CA ILE A 26 1.56 2.28 -6.56
C ILE A 26 1.11 3.73 -6.66
N CYS A 27 0.00 3.93 -7.35
CA CYS A 27 -0.78 5.17 -7.35
C CYS A 27 -2.22 4.84 -6.93
N ILE A 28 -2.70 5.53 -5.90
CA ILE A 28 -4.06 5.46 -5.38
C ILE A 28 -4.85 6.64 -5.92
N LYS A 29 -5.95 6.31 -6.60
CA LYS A 29 -6.96 7.29 -7.01
C LYS A 29 -8.07 7.32 -5.98
N PHE A 30 -8.42 8.50 -5.48
CA PHE A 30 -9.52 8.68 -4.53
C PHE A 30 -10.87 8.91 -5.22
N LYS A 31 -11.97 8.59 -4.53
CA LYS A 31 -13.33 8.77 -5.04
C LYS A 31 -13.75 10.25 -5.16
N LYS A 32 -13.24 11.14 -4.31
CA LYS A 32 -13.79 12.51 -4.11
C LYS A 32 -12.92 13.65 -4.67
N GLY A 33 -12.40 13.52 -5.89
CA GLY A 33 -11.67 14.61 -6.56
C GLY A 33 -10.43 15.12 -5.79
N LEU A 34 -9.92 14.33 -4.86
CA LEU A 34 -8.64 14.57 -4.21
C LEU A 34 -7.52 14.18 -5.17
N ASP A 35 -6.38 14.83 -5.01
CA ASP A 35 -5.15 14.46 -5.72
C ASP A 35 -4.77 13.01 -5.40
N SER A 36 -4.23 12.31 -6.40
CA SER A 36 -3.77 10.93 -6.22
C SER A 36 -2.61 10.85 -5.25
N LEU A 37 -2.57 9.80 -4.44
CA LEU A 37 -1.42 9.48 -3.59
C LEU A 37 -0.54 8.45 -4.31
N SER A 38 0.75 8.70 -4.41
CA SER A 38 1.72 7.73 -4.93
C SER A 38 2.76 7.39 -3.86
N GLY A 39 3.27 6.16 -3.90
CA GLY A 39 4.28 5.66 -2.98
C GLY A 39 4.47 4.16 -3.19
N TYR A 40 5.05 3.47 -2.23
CA TYR A 40 5.31 2.04 -2.28
C TYR A 40 4.28 1.28 -1.44
N LEU A 41 3.76 0.17 -1.98
CA LEU A 41 2.81 -0.67 -1.27
C LEU A 41 3.51 -1.35 -0.09
N TRP A 42 3.18 -0.98 1.15
CA TRP A 42 3.66 -1.72 2.30
C TRP A 42 2.77 -2.92 2.59
N ASN A 43 1.46 -2.72 2.71
CA ASN A 43 0.49 -3.80 2.92
C ASN A 43 -0.95 -3.35 2.60
N ILE A 44 -1.88 -4.31 2.53
CA ILE A 44 -3.32 -4.09 2.57
C ILE A 44 -3.90 -4.99 3.66
N ASP A 45 -4.59 -4.43 4.65
CA ASP A 45 -5.31 -5.25 5.63
C ASP A 45 -6.43 -6.03 4.93
N PRO A 46 -6.37 -7.38 4.94
CA PRO A 46 -7.33 -8.21 4.22
C PRO A 46 -8.77 -8.06 4.74
N SER A 47 -8.94 -7.61 5.98
CA SER A 47 -10.25 -7.50 6.64
C SER A 47 -10.96 -6.19 6.31
N SER A 48 -10.26 -5.06 6.41
CA SER A 48 -10.84 -3.73 6.17
C SER A 48 -10.60 -3.20 4.74
N GLY A 49 -9.64 -3.79 4.02
CA GLY A 49 -9.11 -3.23 2.78
C GLY A 49 -8.26 -1.97 2.99
N THR A 50 -7.94 -1.57 4.23
CA THR A 50 -7.06 -0.42 4.50
C THR A 50 -5.72 -0.63 3.83
N VAL A 51 -5.23 0.39 3.11
CA VAL A 51 -3.97 0.33 2.37
C VAL A 51 -2.93 1.15 3.10
N PHE A 52 -1.73 0.57 3.24
CA PHE A 52 -0.59 1.24 3.83
C PHE A 52 0.43 1.57 2.74
N VAL A 53 0.77 2.85 2.62
CA VAL A 53 1.65 3.37 1.57
C VAL A 53 2.87 4.02 2.18
N PHE A 54 4.04 3.56 1.77
CA PHE A 54 5.33 4.04 2.22
C PHE A 54 5.90 5.05 1.21
N ASP A 55 6.24 6.26 1.66
CA ASP A 55 6.78 7.33 0.81
C ASP A 55 8.19 7.72 1.26
N THR A 56 9.12 7.74 0.30
CA THR A 56 10.53 8.07 0.48
C THR A 56 10.96 9.31 -0.29
N ASP A 57 10.06 9.98 -1.02
CA ASP A 57 10.40 11.03 -2.00
C ASP A 57 10.60 12.42 -1.36
N GLN A 58 10.37 12.58 -0.04
CA GLN A 58 10.51 13.86 0.64
C GLN A 58 11.86 14.03 1.33
N LYS A 59 12.92 14.23 0.54
CA LYS A 59 14.22 14.91 0.88
C LYS A 59 14.96 14.59 2.19
N GLU A 60 14.44 13.78 3.11
CA GLU A 60 15.03 13.29 4.37
C GLU A 60 13.99 12.61 5.30
N SER A 61 12.67 12.70 5.05
CA SER A 61 11.65 12.06 5.88
C SER A 61 10.95 10.91 5.17
N THR A 62 11.02 9.72 5.77
CA THR A 62 10.18 8.58 5.43
C THR A 62 8.83 8.74 6.10
N VAL A 63 7.73 8.51 5.37
CA VAL A 63 6.36 8.63 5.88
C VAL A 63 5.53 7.39 5.53
N MET A 64 4.70 6.94 6.47
CA MET A 64 3.69 5.91 6.23
C MET A 64 2.29 6.55 6.19
N TYR A 65 1.60 6.41 5.06
CA TYR A 65 0.19 6.78 4.92
C TYR A 65 -0.71 5.58 5.20
N VAL A 66 -1.79 5.81 5.95
CA VAL A 66 -2.87 4.85 6.17
C VAL A 66 -4.10 5.31 5.42
N VAL A 67 -4.55 4.54 4.44
CA VAL A 67 -5.63 4.93 3.52
C VAL A 67 -6.84 4.02 3.69
N MET A 68 -7.94 4.62 4.14
CA MET A 68 -9.19 3.91 4.38
C MET A 68 -9.85 3.47 3.06
N SER A 69 -10.35 2.24 3.02
CA SER A 69 -10.88 1.61 1.80
C SER A 69 -12.09 2.33 1.19
N ASP A 70 -12.90 2.97 2.03
CA ASP A 70 -14.07 3.74 1.60
C ASP A 70 -13.68 4.97 0.75
N SER A 71 -12.46 5.50 0.92
CA SER A 71 -11.92 6.63 0.17
C SER A 71 -11.34 6.26 -1.20
N ILE A 72 -10.93 5.00 -1.38
CA ILE A 72 -10.18 4.54 -2.56
C ILE A 72 -11.14 4.20 -3.71
N TYR A 73 -10.87 4.78 -4.88
CA TYR A 73 -11.51 4.40 -6.14
C TYR A 73 -10.76 3.24 -6.82
N SER A 74 -9.44 3.33 -6.94
CA SER A 74 -8.61 2.30 -7.56
C SER A 74 -7.15 2.39 -7.10
N ILE A 75 -6.42 1.28 -7.26
CA ILE A 75 -4.98 1.19 -7.05
C ILE A 75 -4.36 0.71 -8.37
N THR A 76 -3.29 1.37 -8.80
CA THR A 76 -2.54 1.01 -10.01
C THR A 76 -1.07 0.81 -9.63
N PHE A 77 -0.45 -0.27 -10.11
CA PHE A 77 1.00 -0.45 -9.98
C PHE A 77 1.74 0.38 -11.00
N LEU A 78 2.76 1.09 -10.54
CA LEU A 78 3.66 1.86 -11.36
C LEU A 78 4.89 0.98 -11.64
N ASN A 79 5.19 0.76 -12.92
CA ASN A 79 6.33 -0.08 -13.35
C ASN A 79 7.55 0.78 -13.73
N ASP A 80 7.57 2.04 -13.31
CA ASP A 80 8.59 3.04 -13.62
C ASP A 80 9.66 3.19 -12.52
N LYS A 81 9.44 2.54 -11.35
CA LYS A 81 10.36 2.52 -10.22
C LYS A 81 10.68 1.07 -9.83
N GLU A 82 11.94 0.83 -9.44
CA GLU A 82 12.35 -0.44 -8.84
C GLU A 82 11.60 -0.66 -7.52
N PRO A 83 11.19 -1.90 -7.20
CA PRO A 83 10.57 -2.22 -5.92
C PRO A 83 11.51 -1.93 -4.75
N LEU A 84 10.98 -1.36 -3.68
CA LEU A 84 11.69 -1.27 -2.40
C LEU A 84 11.70 -2.63 -1.70
N PRO A 85 12.85 -3.04 -1.10
CA PRO A 85 12.88 -4.22 -0.25
C PRO A 85 11.88 -4.10 0.92
N THR A 86 11.12 -5.17 1.17
CA THR A 86 10.13 -5.19 2.25
C THR A 86 10.77 -5.01 3.62
N ASP A 87 11.97 -5.57 3.82
CA ASP A 87 12.73 -5.47 5.07
C ASP A 87 13.05 -4.02 5.45
N TYR A 88 13.23 -3.13 4.46
CA TYR A 88 13.45 -1.71 4.72
C TYR A 88 12.21 -1.03 5.30
N MET A 89 11.04 -1.34 4.74
CA MET A 89 9.77 -0.80 5.22
C MET A 89 9.38 -1.40 6.58
N ASP A 90 9.64 -2.70 6.77
CA ASP A 90 9.38 -3.40 8.03
C ASP A 90 10.30 -2.88 9.14
N ALA A 91 11.56 -2.56 8.85
CA ALA A 91 12.46 -1.93 9.81
C ALA A 91 11.97 -0.56 10.26
N TYR A 92 11.46 0.28 9.35
CA TYR A 92 10.89 1.59 9.70
C TYR A 92 9.70 1.47 10.68
N MET A 93 8.84 0.47 10.49
CA MET A 93 7.69 0.23 11.39
C MET A 93 8.10 -0.34 12.75
N ASN A 94 9.30 -0.92 12.84
CA ASN A 94 9.87 -1.52 14.05
C ASN A 94 10.94 -0.64 14.70
N LEU A 95 11.10 0.63 14.27
CA LEU A 95 11.91 1.58 15.02
C LEU A 95 11.24 1.78 16.38
N GLU A 96 11.72 1.04 17.38
CA GLU A 96 11.53 1.43 18.77
C GLU A 96 12.11 2.84 18.88
N ASP A 97 11.33 3.77 19.42
CA ASP A 97 11.84 5.07 19.82
C ASP A 97 12.98 4.82 20.82
N GLU A 98 14.23 4.74 20.35
CA GLU A 98 15.42 4.92 21.16
C GLU A 98 15.46 6.39 21.59
N THR A 99 14.50 6.80 22.41
CA THR A 99 14.57 8.05 23.15
C THR A 99 15.50 7.83 24.34
N GLU A 100 16.76 8.23 24.17
CA GLU A 100 17.67 8.58 25.28
C GLU A 100 17.16 9.82 26.04
#